data_AF-A0A820DPJ7-F1
#
_entry.id   AF-A0A820DPJ7-F1
#
_cell.length_a   1.000
_cell.length_b   1.000
_cell.length_c   1.000
_cell.angle_alpha   90.00
_cell.angle_beta   90.00
_cell.angle_gamma   90.00
#
_symmetry.space_group_name_H-M   'P 1'
#
loop_
_entity.id
_entity.type
_entity.pdbx_description
1 polymer ?
#
loop_
_entity_poly.entity_id
_entity_poly.type
_entity_poly.pdbx_seq_one_letter_code
_entity_poly.pdbx_strand_id
1 'polypeptide(L)'
;MRSVLVCDYKINISSKTSCTHFEDIPNEIIYDIFEFLDVYHMYTAFFNLNIRFQNLLTDSNLSIKINLSLMSRSTFEHQYKHIIRLNKHRISSLRLSNLFTIDMIFSPIRIVSKFIRLKTLHINNIQSKYVEKLLKYLACLSYLSSLIIIVVDCVENKNKLYRRIFRLPVLKYCK
;
A
#
# COMPACT_ATOMS: atom_id res chain seq x y z
N MET A 1 -16.43 -72.17 38.73
CA MET A 1 -17.03 -70.84 38.49
C MET A 1 -16.03 -69.77 38.88
N ARG A 2 -15.34 -69.16 37.91
CA ARG A 2 -14.38 -68.07 38.13
C ARG A 2 -15.09 -66.75 37.84
N SER A 3 -15.24 -65.91 38.86
CA SER A 3 -15.64 -64.51 38.72
C SER A 3 -14.40 -63.67 38.41
N VAL A 4 -14.41 -62.98 37.27
CA VAL A 4 -13.41 -61.97 36.91
C VAL A 4 -14.03 -60.61 37.17
N LEU A 5 -13.43 -59.87 38.10
CA LEU A 5 -13.64 -58.44 38.28
C LEU A 5 -13.05 -57.70 37.08
N VAL A 6 -13.89 -57.01 36.31
CA VAL A 6 -13.44 -56.05 35.30
C VAL A 6 -13.55 -54.66 35.92
N CYS A 7 -12.41 -54.09 36.29
CA CYS A 7 -12.30 -52.68 36.64
C CYS A 7 -12.07 -51.88 35.35
N ASP A 8 -13.12 -51.23 34.86
CA ASP A 8 -13.01 -50.26 33.76
C ASP A 8 -12.40 -48.95 34.29
N TYR A 9 -11.09 -48.80 34.12
CA TYR A 9 -10.44 -47.50 34.23
C TYR A 9 -10.77 -46.66 32.98
N LYS A 10 -11.77 -45.78 33.09
CA LYS A 10 -11.95 -44.68 32.12
C LYS A 10 -10.85 -43.66 32.30
N ILE A 11 -9.82 -43.76 31.46
CA ILE A 11 -8.81 -42.72 31.27
C ILE A 11 -9.49 -41.53 30.56
N ASN A 12 -9.71 -40.45 31.31
CA ASN A 12 -10.30 -39.22 30.80
C ASN A 12 -9.19 -38.30 30.27
N ILE A 13 -8.72 -38.52 29.04
CA ILE A 13 -7.81 -37.59 28.37
C ILE A 13 -8.65 -36.41 27.86
N SER A 14 -8.80 -35.36 28.68
CA SER A 14 -9.20 -34.06 28.16
C SER A 14 -7.98 -33.41 27.51
N SER A 15 -7.74 -33.72 26.25
CA SER A 15 -6.82 -32.93 25.44
C SER A 15 -7.43 -31.53 25.30
N LYS A 16 -7.01 -30.57 26.14
CA LYS A 16 -7.23 -29.14 25.90
C LYS A 16 -6.56 -28.82 24.56
N THR A 17 -7.34 -28.84 23.49
CA THR A 17 -6.94 -28.27 22.21
C THR A 17 -6.75 -26.77 22.44
N SER A 18 -5.50 -26.32 22.47
CA SER A 18 -5.18 -24.90 22.47
C SER A 18 -5.61 -24.33 21.12
N CYS A 19 -6.80 -23.74 21.07
CA CYS A 19 -7.22 -22.96 19.92
C CYS A 19 -6.40 -21.67 19.93
N THR A 20 -5.49 -21.52 18.98
CA THR A 20 -4.78 -20.26 18.77
C THR A 20 -5.60 -19.38 17.85
N HIS A 21 -5.88 -18.16 18.26
CA HIS A 21 -6.61 -17.20 17.45
C HIS A 21 -5.64 -16.43 16.55
N PHE A 22 -6.09 -15.97 15.38
CA PHE A 22 -5.27 -15.12 14.50
C PHE A 22 -4.88 -13.81 15.21
N GLU A 23 -5.76 -13.36 16.11
CA GLU A 23 -5.58 -12.24 17.01
C GLU A 23 -4.45 -12.45 18.02
N ASP A 24 -3.96 -13.67 18.22
CA ASP A 24 -2.82 -13.92 19.12
C ASP A 24 -1.47 -13.73 18.42
N ILE A 25 -1.46 -13.54 17.10
CA ILE A 25 -0.23 -13.35 16.32
C ILE A 25 0.46 -12.03 16.73
N PRO A 26 1.79 -12.02 16.98
CA PRO A 26 2.55 -10.82 17.27
C PRO A 26 2.53 -9.80 16.12
N ASN A 27 2.64 -8.51 16.46
CA ASN A 27 2.55 -7.42 15.48
C ASN A 27 3.64 -7.51 14.41
N GLU A 28 4.81 -8.02 14.76
CA GLU A 28 5.96 -8.22 13.87
C GLU A 28 5.56 -9.11 12.68
N ILE A 29 4.91 -10.23 12.96
CA ILE A 29 4.45 -11.17 11.94
C ILE A 29 3.30 -10.57 11.13
N ILE A 30 2.41 -9.80 11.76
CA ILE A 30 1.36 -9.07 11.04
C ILE A 30 1.96 -8.05 10.07
N TYR A 31 3.04 -7.35 10.45
CA TYR A 31 3.72 -6.41 9.57
C TYR A 31 4.35 -7.11 8.37
N ASP A 32 4.95 -8.28 8.57
CA ASP A 32 5.48 -9.10 7.48
C ASP A 32 4.38 -9.51 6.50
N ILE A 33 3.21 -9.92 7.00
CA ILE A 33 2.04 -10.23 6.16
C ILE A 33 1.59 -8.99 5.39
N PHE A 34 1.48 -7.85 6.06
CA PHE A 34 1.04 -6.58 5.48
C PHE A 34 1.98 -6.08 4.39
N GLU A 35 3.25 -6.46 4.37
CA GLU A 35 4.17 -6.11 3.30
C GLU A 35 3.72 -6.61 1.92
N PHE A 36 2.99 -7.73 1.88
CA PHE A 36 2.48 -8.36 0.66
C PHE A 36 1.08 -7.88 0.25
N LEU A 37 0.42 -7.08 1.08
CA LEU A 37 -0.95 -6.64 0.84
C LEU A 37 -1.03 -5.18 0.37
N ASP A 38 -2.00 -4.92 -0.50
CA ASP A 38 -2.42 -3.55 -0.80
C ASP A 38 -3.22 -2.97 0.37
N VAL A 39 -3.13 -1.67 0.59
CA VAL A 39 -3.87 -0.97 1.65
C VAL A 39 -5.36 -1.26 1.63
N TYR A 40 -5.96 -1.40 0.46
CA TYR A 40 -7.38 -1.71 0.34
C TYR A 40 -7.69 -3.08 0.97
N HIS A 41 -6.90 -4.10 0.66
CA HIS A 41 -7.06 -5.43 1.24
C HIS A 41 -6.80 -5.42 2.75
N MET A 42 -5.78 -4.68 3.20
CA MET A 42 -5.48 -4.54 4.62
C MET A 42 -6.66 -3.95 5.41
N TYR A 43 -7.21 -2.82 4.94
CA TYR A 43 -8.35 -2.21 5.62
C TYR A 43 -9.60 -3.07 5.54
N THR A 44 -9.89 -3.68 4.40
CA THR A 44 -11.11 -4.47 4.21
C THR A 44 -11.10 -5.74 5.06
N ALA A 45 -9.96 -6.42 5.18
CA ALA A 45 -9.84 -7.68 5.90
C ALA A 45 -9.59 -7.50 7.41
N PHE A 46 -8.81 -6.50 7.82
CA PHE A 46 -8.29 -6.43 9.20
C PHE A 46 -8.87 -5.29 10.05
N PHE A 47 -9.40 -4.22 9.45
CA PHE A 47 -9.82 -3.02 10.21
C PHE A 47 -10.94 -3.30 11.22
N ASN A 48 -11.85 -4.22 10.91
CA ASN A 48 -12.99 -4.53 11.79
C ASN A 48 -12.76 -5.74 12.71
N LEU A 49 -11.55 -6.31 12.75
CA LEU A 49 -11.28 -7.49 13.59
C LEU A 49 -11.29 -7.14 15.08
N ASN A 50 -10.46 -6.18 15.49
CA ASN A 50 -10.42 -5.66 16.86
C ASN A 50 -9.63 -4.34 16.92
N ILE A 51 -9.63 -3.71 18.10
CA ILE A 51 -8.94 -2.42 18.33
C ILE A 51 -7.44 -2.48 18.05
N ARG A 52 -6.79 -3.63 18.27
CA ARG A 52 -5.37 -3.79 17.97
C ARG A 52 -5.12 -3.61 16.48
N PHE A 53 -5.89 -4.27 15.62
CA PHE A 53 -5.75 -4.12 14.16
C PHE A 53 -6.15 -2.74 13.66
N GLN A 54 -7.13 -2.09 14.28
CA GLN A 54 -7.44 -0.68 13.98
C GLN A 54 -6.22 0.19 14.21
N ASN A 55 -5.62 0.10 15.41
CA ASN A 55 -4.42 0.87 15.78
C ASN A 55 -3.23 0.54 14.86
N LEU A 56 -3.06 -0.73 14.45
CA LEU A 56 -2.03 -1.09 13.46
C LEU A 56 -2.23 -0.38 12.13
N LEU A 57 -3.47 -0.19 11.70
CA LEU A 57 -3.78 0.47 10.42
C LEU A 57 -3.80 1.99 10.53
N THR A 58 -4.18 2.58 11.66
CA THR A 58 -4.28 4.05 11.84
C THR A 58 -3.01 4.69 12.39
N ASP A 59 -2.39 4.07 13.39
CA ASP A 59 -1.42 4.75 14.27
C ASP A 59 -0.02 4.11 14.28
N SER A 60 0.23 3.14 13.40
CA SER A 60 1.55 2.51 13.28
C SER A 60 2.48 3.19 12.27
N ASN A 61 3.76 2.87 12.35
CA ASN A 61 4.77 3.30 11.37
C ASN A 61 4.80 2.45 10.09
N LEU A 62 3.85 1.52 9.93
CA LEU A 62 3.75 0.60 8.79
C LEU A 62 3.78 1.38 7.48
N SER A 63 4.68 0.94 6.60
CA SER A 63 4.84 1.44 5.25
C SER A 63 3.69 0.98 4.37
N ILE A 64 2.98 1.91 3.75
CA ILE A 64 1.79 1.59 2.96
C ILE A 64 2.12 1.57 1.45
N LYS A 65 1.68 0.50 0.78
CA LYS A 65 1.71 0.35 -0.68
C LYS A 65 0.27 0.48 -1.20
N ILE A 66 0.08 1.31 -2.22
CA ILE A 66 -1.24 1.56 -2.82
C ILE A 66 -1.18 1.34 -4.33
N ASN A 67 -2.09 0.53 -4.83
CA ASN A 67 -2.31 0.28 -6.25
C ASN A 67 -3.72 0.68 -6.68
N LEU A 68 -3.83 1.84 -7.33
CA LEU A 68 -5.09 2.42 -7.81
C LEU A 68 -5.34 2.13 -9.30
N SER A 69 -4.56 1.22 -9.89
CA SER A 69 -4.55 0.99 -11.34
C SER A 69 -5.89 0.53 -11.91
N LEU A 70 -6.63 -0.29 -11.14
CA LEU A 70 -7.84 -0.97 -11.60
C LEU A 70 -9.12 -0.36 -11.00
N MET A 71 -9.00 0.78 -10.32
CA MET A 71 -10.13 1.35 -9.58
C MET A 71 -10.98 2.26 -10.46
N SER A 72 -12.30 2.13 -10.32
CA SER A 72 -13.26 3.10 -10.84
C SER A 72 -13.09 4.46 -10.12
N ARG A 73 -13.64 5.52 -10.71
CA ARG A 73 -13.60 6.86 -10.11
C ARG A 73 -14.28 6.92 -8.75
N SER A 74 -15.46 6.32 -8.60
CA SER A 74 -16.21 6.32 -7.33
C SER A 74 -15.46 5.54 -6.25
N THR A 75 -14.89 4.37 -6.59
CA THR A 75 -14.04 3.59 -5.68
C THR A 75 -12.83 4.40 -5.24
N PHE A 76 -12.18 5.09 -6.17
CA PHE A 76 -11.05 5.96 -5.87
C PHE A 76 -11.45 7.10 -4.93
N GLU A 77 -12.54 7.82 -5.19
CA GLU A 77 -12.97 8.95 -4.37
C GLU A 77 -13.27 8.50 -2.93
N HIS A 78 -13.92 7.34 -2.78
CA HIS A 78 -14.16 6.72 -1.47
C HIS A 78 -12.83 6.38 -0.75
N GLN A 79 -11.94 5.64 -1.42
CA GLN A 79 -10.66 5.27 -0.82
C GLN A 79 -9.77 6.47 -0.53
N TYR A 80 -9.82 7.49 -1.38
CA TYR A 80 -9.06 8.71 -1.18
C TYR A 80 -9.50 9.40 0.12
N LYS A 81 -10.80 9.55 0.33
CA LYS A 81 -11.36 10.21 1.52
C LYS A 81 -11.01 9.47 2.82
N HIS A 82 -11.10 8.15 2.81
CA HIS A 82 -11.04 7.32 4.03
C HIS A 82 -9.68 6.71 4.31
N ILE A 83 -8.86 6.44 3.29
CA ILE A 83 -7.59 5.70 3.44
C ILE A 83 -6.42 6.59 3.02
N ILE A 84 -6.37 7.01 1.76
CA ILE A 84 -5.20 7.71 1.20
C ILE A 84 -4.98 9.04 1.93
N ARG A 85 -6.06 9.81 2.16
CA ARG A 85 -5.95 11.15 2.74
C ARG A 85 -5.35 11.14 4.14
N LEU A 86 -5.70 10.15 4.95
CA LEU A 86 -5.25 10.02 6.33
C LEU A 86 -3.81 9.48 6.40
N ASN A 87 -3.44 8.63 5.45
CA ASN A 87 -2.18 7.90 5.48
C ASN A 87 -1.08 8.46 4.56
N LYS A 88 -1.24 9.63 3.95
CA LYS A 88 -0.28 10.19 2.95
C LYS A 88 1.17 10.14 3.40
N HIS A 89 1.41 10.44 4.67
CA HIS A 89 2.72 10.49 5.28
C HIS A 89 3.40 9.10 5.41
N ARG A 90 2.63 8.01 5.34
CA ARG A 90 3.09 6.60 5.43
C ARG A 90 3.18 5.89 4.08
N ILE A 91 2.62 6.45 3.03
CA ILE A 91 2.62 5.85 1.69
C ILE A 91 4.05 5.88 1.14
N SER A 92 4.60 4.71 0.87
CA SER A 92 5.95 4.55 0.31
C SER A 92 5.93 4.08 -1.15
N SER A 93 4.85 3.46 -1.60
CA SER A 93 4.67 3.03 -2.98
C SER A 93 3.28 3.40 -3.48
N LEU A 94 3.22 4.03 -4.65
CA LEU A 94 1.98 4.41 -5.29
C LEU A 94 1.99 3.98 -6.77
N ARG A 95 0.98 3.21 -7.17
CA ARG A 95 0.76 2.83 -8.56
C ARG A 95 -0.56 3.41 -9.06
N LEU A 96 -0.49 4.14 -10.16
CA LEU A 96 -1.60 4.85 -10.80
C LEU A 96 -1.67 4.47 -12.27
N SER A 97 -2.87 4.30 -12.81
CA SER A 97 -3.05 4.01 -14.25
C SER A 97 -4.10 4.87 -14.93
N ASN A 98 -4.78 5.73 -14.16
CA ASN A 98 -5.92 6.51 -14.64
C ASN A 98 -5.62 7.99 -14.56
N LEU A 99 -5.86 8.75 -15.64
CA LEU A 99 -5.56 10.19 -15.68
C LEU A 99 -6.24 10.97 -14.54
N PHE A 100 -7.49 10.64 -14.22
CA PHE A 100 -8.21 11.30 -13.12
C PHE A 100 -7.53 11.11 -11.75
N THR A 101 -6.88 9.96 -11.52
CA THR A 101 -6.15 9.71 -10.26
C THR A 101 -4.90 10.57 -10.18
N ILE A 102 -4.23 10.77 -11.32
CA ILE A 102 -3.04 11.61 -11.42
C ILE A 102 -3.44 13.06 -11.14
N ASP A 103 -4.51 13.55 -11.77
CA ASP A 103 -4.97 14.92 -11.54
C ASP A 103 -5.42 15.13 -10.09
N MET A 104 -6.17 14.22 -9.49
CA MET A 104 -6.61 14.37 -8.09
C MET A 104 -5.48 14.27 -7.06
N ILE A 105 -4.47 13.44 -7.31
CA ILE A 105 -3.33 13.27 -6.39
C ILE A 105 -2.29 14.38 -6.59
N PHE A 106 -2.01 14.76 -7.84
CA PHE A 106 -0.93 15.68 -8.16
C PHE A 106 -1.35 17.13 -8.40
N SER A 107 -2.65 17.43 -8.46
CA SER A 107 -3.18 18.78 -8.59
C SER A 107 -4.09 19.12 -7.40
N PRO A 108 -3.76 20.13 -6.57
CA PRO A 108 -2.58 20.99 -6.59
C PRO A 108 -1.31 20.34 -5.99
N ILE A 109 -0.14 20.90 -6.33
CA ILE A 109 1.20 20.48 -5.86
C ILE A 109 1.30 20.28 -4.33
N ARG A 110 0.52 21.04 -3.56
CA ARG A 110 0.44 20.95 -2.09
C ARG A 110 -0.04 19.59 -1.57
N ILE A 111 -0.68 18.77 -2.41
CA ILE A 111 -1.08 17.41 -2.03
C ILE A 111 0.11 16.46 -2.15
N VAL A 112 0.90 16.60 -3.21
CA VAL A 112 2.07 15.74 -3.52
C VAL A 112 3.14 15.85 -2.46
N SER A 113 3.42 17.08 -2.00
CA SER A 113 4.42 17.34 -0.96
C SER A 113 4.09 16.66 0.38
N LYS A 114 2.85 16.18 0.59
CA LYS A 114 2.46 15.44 1.79
C LYS A 114 2.85 13.96 1.76
N PHE A 115 3.28 13.44 0.61
CA PHE A 115 3.76 12.07 0.46
C PHE A 115 5.25 11.97 0.83
N ILE A 116 5.56 12.38 2.06
CA ILE A 116 6.93 12.56 2.55
C ILE A 116 7.76 11.28 2.63
N ARG A 117 7.14 10.09 2.55
CA ARG A 117 7.83 8.78 2.56
C ARG A 117 7.76 8.08 1.19
N LEU A 118 7.26 8.72 0.14
CA LEU A 118 7.08 8.09 -1.16
C LEU A 118 8.43 7.78 -1.80
N LYS A 119 8.70 6.49 -2.00
CA LYS A 119 9.93 5.94 -2.59
C LYS A 119 9.72 5.45 -4.01
N THR A 120 8.55 4.88 -4.28
CA THR A 120 8.22 4.27 -5.56
C THR A 120 6.96 4.89 -6.13
N LEU A 121 7.06 5.45 -7.34
CA LEU A 121 5.92 5.92 -8.10
C LEU A 121 5.87 5.22 -9.44
N HIS A 122 4.75 4.58 -9.72
CA HIS A 122 4.51 3.90 -10.99
C HIS A 122 3.26 4.49 -11.62
N ILE A 123 3.42 5.12 -12.77
CA ILE A 123 2.34 5.76 -13.51
C ILE A 123 2.22 5.09 -14.87
N ASN A 124 1.04 4.55 -15.14
CA ASN A 124 0.69 3.92 -16.41
C ASN A 124 -0.32 4.76 -17.18
N ASN A 125 -0.34 4.52 -18.49
CA ASN A 125 -1.31 5.07 -19.41
C ASN A 125 -1.45 6.60 -19.35
N ILE A 126 -0.34 7.31 -19.17
CA ILE A 126 -0.32 8.79 -19.17
C ILE A 126 -0.01 9.35 -20.55
N GLN A 127 -0.63 10.45 -20.94
CA GLN A 127 -0.22 11.18 -22.15
C GLN A 127 1.08 11.96 -21.89
N SER A 128 1.98 11.95 -22.86
CA SER A 128 3.32 12.53 -22.81
C SER A 128 3.30 14.01 -22.41
N LYS A 129 2.30 14.77 -22.89
CA LYS A 129 2.10 16.20 -22.55
C LYS A 129 1.95 16.46 -21.04
N TYR A 130 1.46 15.50 -20.26
CA TYR A 130 1.28 15.66 -18.81
C TYR A 130 2.51 15.26 -17.99
N VAL A 131 3.41 14.45 -18.57
CA VAL A 131 4.63 13.98 -17.89
C VAL A 131 5.50 15.17 -17.47
N GLU A 132 5.60 16.17 -18.34
CA GLU A 132 6.36 17.38 -18.05
C GLU A 132 5.88 18.12 -16.78
N LYS A 133 4.56 18.21 -16.59
CA LYS A 133 3.93 18.84 -15.43
C LYS A 133 4.12 17.98 -14.18
N LEU A 134 3.92 16.68 -14.31
CA LEU A 134 4.14 15.70 -13.25
C LEU A 134 5.57 15.77 -12.71
N LEU A 135 6.59 15.76 -13.57
CA LEU A 135 8.00 15.80 -13.14
C LEU A 135 8.33 17.03 -12.29
N LYS A 136 7.66 18.17 -12.50
CA LYS A 136 7.81 19.35 -11.64
C LYS A 136 7.33 19.08 -10.22
N TYR A 137 6.25 18.32 -10.07
CA TYR A 137 5.72 17.94 -8.77
C TYR A 137 6.60 16.91 -8.07
N LEU A 138 7.19 15.98 -8.83
CA LEU A 138 8.07 14.95 -8.29
C LEU A 138 9.39 15.51 -7.76
N ALA A 139 9.82 16.68 -8.25
CA ALA A 139 11.03 17.33 -7.75
C ALA A 139 10.96 17.68 -6.25
N CYS A 140 9.77 17.81 -5.67
CA CYS A 140 9.57 18.06 -4.24
C CYS A 140 9.63 16.79 -3.37
N LEU A 141 9.73 15.60 -3.97
CA LEU A 141 9.73 14.33 -3.24
C LEU A 141 11.15 13.89 -2.91
N SER A 142 11.59 14.20 -1.70
CA SER A 142 12.97 13.96 -1.23
C SER A 142 13.37 12.50 -1.10
N TYR A 143 12.43 11.55 -1.17
CA TYR A 143 12.69 10.13 -1.01
C TYR A 143 12.35 9.29 -2.25
N LEU A 144 11.94 9.92 -3.36
CA LEU A 144 11.52 9.21 -4.58
C LEU A 144 12.70 8.57 -5.29
N SER A 145 13.01 7.32 -4.95
CA SER A 145 14.13 6.56 -5.51
C SER A 145 13.80 5.76 -6.77
N SER A 146 12.51 5.48 -7.02
CA SER A 146 12.05 4.68 -8.16
C SER A 146 10.88 5.35 -8.86
N LEU A 147 11.01 5.56 -10.17
CA LEU A 147 9.98 6.14 -11.02
C LEU A 147 9.77 5.24 -12.25
N ILE A 148 8.53 4.85 -12.50
CA ILE A 148 8.15 4.14 -13.73
C ILE A 148 7.06 4.96 -14.41
N ILE A 149 7.26 5.34 -15.67
CA ILE A 149 6.28 6.10 -16.44
C ILE A 149 6.03 5.40 -17.78
N ILE A 150 4.86 4.79 -17.93
CA ILE A 150 4.41 4.22 -19.19
C ILE A 150 3.48 5.22 -19.88
N VAL A 151 3.96 5.78 -20.99
CA VAL A 151 3.21 6.71 -21.83
C VAL A 151 2.41 5.98 -22.91
N VAL A 152 1.24 6.52 -23.28
CA VAL A 152 0.39 5.93 -24.34
C VAL A 152 0.74 6.43 -25.75
N ASP A 153 1.45 7.56 -25.83
CA ASP A 153 1.73 8.31 -27.05
C ASP A 153 3.24 8.56 -27.21
N CYS A 154 3.63 8.98 -28.42
CA CYS A 154 5.01 9.30 -28.73
C CYS A 154 5.48 10.54 -27.95
N VAL A 155 6.65 10.44 -27.33
CA VAL A 155 7.31 11.59 -26.68
C VAL A 155 8.05 12.41 -27.74
N GLU A 156 7.55 13.60 -28.05
CA GLU A 156 8.16 14.50 -29.04
C GLU A 156 9.60 14.89 -28.72
N ASN A 157 9.89 15.24 -27.45
CA ASN A 157 11.22 15.70 -27.03
C ASN A 157 11.79 14.87 -25.89
N LYS A 158 12.29 13.68 -26.23
CA LYS A 158 12.92 12.75 -25.27
C LYS A 158 14.09 13.38 -24.51
N ASN A 159 14.92 14.18 -25.19
CA ASN A 159 16.09 14.82 -24.57
C ASN A 159 15.69 15.79 -23.44
N LYS A 160 14.68 16.63 -23.68
CA LYS A 160 14.14 17.54 -22.66
C LYS A 160 13.53 16.77 -21.49
N LEU A 161 12.83 15.67 -21.78
CA LEU A 161 12.25 14.80 -20.76
C LEU A 161 13.34 14.18 -19.87
N TYR A 162 14.35 13.52 -20.47
CA TYR A 162 15.45 12.90 -19.73
C TYR A 162 16.22 13.91 -18.87
N ARG A 163 16.48 15.12 -19.38
CA ARG A 163 17.10 16.19 -18.60
C ARG A 163 16.31 16.55 -17.35
N ARG A 164 14.98 16.46 -17.36
CA ARG A 164 14.15 16.70 -16.17
C ARG A 164 14.16 15.51 -15.22
N ILE A 165 14.13 14.29 -15.74
CA ILE A 165 14.22 13.06 -14.94
C ILE A 165 15.54 13.04 -14.16
N PHE A 166 16.67 13.35 -14.82
CA PHE A 166 17.98 13.38 -14.18
C PHE A 166 18.18 14.52 -13.17
N ARG A 167 17.24 15.47 -13.08
CA ARG A 167 17.24 16.50 -12.03
C ARG A 167 16.50 16.08 -10.77
N LEU A 168 15.89 14.89 -10.75
CA LEU A 168 15.23 14.37 -9.55
C LEU A 168 16.30 13.92 -8.54
N PRO A 169 16.30 14.47 -7.31
CA PRO A 169 17.50 14.52 -6.46
C PRO A 169 17.97 13.16 -5.94
N VAL A 170 17.05 12.21 -5.79
CA VAL A 170 17.33 10.89 -5.18
C VAL A 170 16.92 9.73 -6.07
N LEU A 171 16.61 9.99 -7.33
CA LEU A 171 16.15 8.97 -8.26
C LEU A 171 17.29 8.02 -8.62
N LYS A 172 17.10 6.73 -8.33
CA LYS A 172 18.06 5.66 -8.60
C LYS A 172 17.61 4.78 -9.78
N TYR A 173 16.30 4.59 -9.90
CA TYR A 173 15.71 3.74 -10.92
C TYR A 173 14.66 4.50 -11.71
N CYS A 174 14.78 4.47 -13.04
CA CYS A 174 13.82 5.04 -13.97
C CYS A 174 13.54 4.04 -15.08
N LYS A 175 12.26 3.76 -15.36
CA LYS A 175 11.83 2.95 -16.51
C LYS A 175 10.69 3.63 -17.27
#